data_AF-A0A2T6KMN6-F1
#
_entry.id   AF-A0A2T6KMN6-F1
#
_cell.length_a   1.000
_cell.length_b   1.000
_cell.length_c   1.000
_cell.angle_alpha   90.00
_cell.angle_beta   90.00
_cell.angle_gamma   90.00
#
_symmetry.space_group_name_H-M   'P 1'
#
loop_
_entity.id
_entity.type
_entity.pdbx_description
1 polymer ?
#
loop_
_entity_poly.entity_id
_entity_poly.type
_entity_poly.pdbx_seq_one_letter_code
_entity_poly.pdbx_strand_id
1 'polypeptide(L)' 'MTYVLGSSQTVGRYAITIISEQTIAAQIAKRGAFCRCGKHPAFVLVQDGATTKALDMMGARVPLDRVTALCPAATELLT' A
#
# COMPACT_ATOMS: atom_id res chain seq x y z
N MET A 1 1.79 12.77 3.93
CA MET A 1 1.45 11.34 4.11
C MET A 1 1.21 10.77 2.73
N THR A 2 1.82 9.65 2.39
CA THR A 2 1.77 9.08 1.04
C THR A 2 1.46 7.59 1.12
N TYR A 3 0.64 7.05 0.23
CA TYR A 3 0.43 5.61 0.16
C TYR A 3 1.44 4.99 -0.80
N VAL A 4 2.10 3.93 -0.35
CA VAL A 4 3.10 3.21 -1.13
C VAL A 4 2.66 1.78 -1.39
N LEU A 5 2.84 1.36 -2.63
CA LEU A 5 2.62 -0.01 -3.06
C LEU A 5 3.83 -0.86 -2.65
N GLY A 6 3.57 -1.96 -1.94
CA GLY A 6 4.58 -2.97 -1.64
C GLY A 6 4.86 -3.87 -2.84
N SER A 7 5.84 -4.76 -2.71
CA SER A 7 6.02 -5.85 -3.67
C SER A 7 4.90 -6.87 -3.54
N SER A 8 4.46 -7.42 -4.67
CA SER A 8 3.48 -8.50 -4.71
C SER A 8 4.13 -9.82 -4.26
N GLN A 9 3.39 -10.61 -3.49
CA GLN A 9 3.78 -11.94 -3.03
C GLN A 9 2.74 -12.97 -3.44
N THR A 10 3.18 -14.08 -4.03
CA THR A 10 2.30 -15.17 -4.45
C THR A 10 2.06 -16.15 -3.30
N VAL A 11 0.78 -16.43 -3.01
CA VAL A 11 0.34 -17.42 -2.02
C VAL A 11 -0.67 -18.35 -2.69
N GLY A 12 -0.22 -19.53 -3.10
CA GLY A 12 -1.02 -20.46 -3.90
C GLY A 12 -1.35 -19.83 -5.26
N ARG A 13 -2.64 -19.71 -5.58
CA ARG A 13 -3.11 -19.06 -6.82
C ARG A 13 -3.24 -17.53 -6.72
N TYR A 14 -3.08 -16.98 -5.52
CA TYR A 14 -3.33 -15.57 -5.25
C TYR A 14 -2.04 -14.76 -5.32
N ALA A 15 -2.07 -13.58 -5.91
CA ALA A 15 -1.03 -12.57 -5.76
C ALA A 15 -1.50 -11.49 -4.79
N ILE A 16 -0.74 -11.27 -3.72
CA ILE A 16 -1.11 -10.40 -2.61
C ILE A 16 -0.14 -9.23 -2.56
N THR A 17 -0.66 -8.01 -2.61
CA THR A 17 0.14 -6.78 -2.48
C THR A 17 -0.39 -5.93 -1.33
N ILE A 18 0.50 -5.45 -0.46
CA ILE A 18 0.12 -4.59 0.67
C ILE A 18 0.38 -3.14 0.29
N ILE A 19 -0.63 -2.29 0.44
CA ILE A 19 -0.49 -0.84 0.36
C ILE A 19 -0.33 -0.30 1.77
N SER A 20 0.74 0.47 1.98
CA SER A 20 1.04 1.06 3.28
C SER A 20 0.92 2.58 3.26
N GLU A 21 0.38 3.14 4.32
CA GLU A 21 0.54 4.54 4.67
C GLU A 21 1.99 4.80 5.09
N GLN A 22 2.66 5.69 4.37
CA GLN A 22 4.01 6.13 4.68
C GLN A 22 4.00 7.55 5.21
N THR A 23 4.68 7.71 6.36
CA THR A 23 4.93 9.01 6.97
C THR A 23 6.45 9.20 7.05
N ILE A 24 6.92 10.28 6.43
CA ILE A 24 8.31 10.70 6.48
C ILE A 24 8.36 11.96 7.35
N ALA A 25 9.09 11.88 8.46
CA ALA A 25 9.38 13.02 9.31
C ALA A 25 10.88 13.30 9.26
N ALA A 26 11.27 14.56 9.16
CA ALA A 26 12.65 15.00 9.26
C ALA A 26 12.76 16.00 10.41
N GLN A 27 13.81 15.87 11.22
CA GLN A 27 14.10 16.80 12.29
C GLN A 27 15.56 17.22 12.25
N ILE A 28 15.78 18.53 12.35
CA ILE A 28 17.11 19.12 12.49
C ILE A 28 17.44 19.12 14.00
N ALA A 29 18.54 18.50 14.36
CA ALA A 29 19.10 18.47 15.70
C ALA A 29 20.39 19.30 15.78
N LYS A 30 20.85 19.61 16.99
CA LYS A 30 22.07 20.42 17.23
C LYS A 30 23.34 19.91 16.53
N ARG A 31 23.39 18.65 16.10
CA ARG A 31 24.57 18.01 15.45
C ARG A 31 24.28 17.36 14.09
N GLY A 32 23.14 17.67 13.45
CA GLY A 32 22.80 17.12 12.13
C GLY A 32 21.31 16.98 11.91
N ALA A 33 20.91 16.41 10.76
CA ALA A 33 19.53 16.07 10.47
C ALA A 33 19.32 14.55 10.58
N PHE A 34 18.17 14.13 11.08
CA PHE A 34 17.75 12.74 11.02
C PHE A 34 16.35 12.63 10.41
N CYS A 35 16.12 11.54 9.68
CA CYS A 35 14.85 11.21 9.06
C CYS A 35 14.27 9.96 9.72
N ARG A 36 12.98 9.98 10.04
CA ARG A 36 12.20 8.82 10.49
C ARG A 36 11.15 8.50 9.43
N CYS A 37 11.20 7.27 8.93
CA CYS A 37 10.19 6.72 8.03
C CYS A 37 9.34 5.71 8.81
N GLY A 38 8.03 5.96 8.91
CA GLY A 38 7.04 5.00 9.38
C GLY A 38 6.25 4.43 8.20
N LYS A 39 5.95 3.14 8.23
CA LYS A 39 5.03 2.47 7.30
C LYS A 39 3.99 1.70 8.10
N HIS A 40 2.72 1.93 7.81
CA HIS A 40 1.59 1.23 8.42
C HIS A 40 0.73 0.62 7.31
N PRO A 41 0.44 -0.70 7.35
CA PRO A 41 -0.47 -1.31 6.38
C PRO A 41 -1.84 -0.65 6.42
N ALA A 42 -2.41 -0.35 5.25
CA ALA A 42 -3.72 0.30 5.13
C ALA A 42 -4.70 -0.54 4.30
N PHE A 43 -4.23 -1.09 3.18
CA PHE A 43 -5.03 -1.94 2.30
C PHE A 43 -4.25 -3.16 1.83
N VAL A 44 -4.97 -4.21 1.48
CA VAL A 44 -4.45 -5.42 0.83
C VAL A 44 -5.14 -5.59 -0.51
N LEU A 45 -4.36 -5.67 -1.58
CA LEU A 45 -4.82 -6.09 -2.90
C LEU A 45 -4.63 -7.59 -3.03
N VAL A 46 -5.69 -8.29 -3.41
CA VAL A 46 -5.67 -9.73 -3.69
C VAL A 46 -6.09 -9.94 -5.14
N GLN A 47 -5.18 -10.49 -5.93
CA GLN A 47 -5.43 -10.88 -7.32
C GLN A 47 -5.63 -12.40 -7.41
N ASP A 48 -6.67 -12.83 -8.10
CA ASP A 48 -6.98 -14.22 -8.46
C ASP A 48 -7.24 -14.26 -9.97
N GLY A 49 -6.21 -14.62 -10.75
CA GLY A 49 -6.22 -14.50 -12.21
C GLY A 49 -6.45 -13.05 -12.66
N ALA A 50 -7.52 -12.83 -13.42
CA ALA A 50 -7.90 -11.50 -13.91
C ALA A 50 -8.74 -10.69 -12.91
N THR A 51 -9.01 -11.22 -11.71
CA THR A 51 -9.86 -10.53 -10.73
C THR A 51 -9.01 -9.94 -9.62
N THR A 52 -9.13 -8.63 -9.39
CA THR A 52 -8.48 -7.93 -8.28
C THR A 52 -9.51 -7.44 -7.27
N LYS A 53 -9.23 -7.63 -5.98
CA LYS A 53 -10.05 -7.14 -4.86
C LYS A 53 -9.17 -6.34 -3.91
N ALA A 54 -9.68 -5.22 -3.41
CA ALA A 54 -9.06 -4.50 -2.31
C ALA A 54 -9.81 -4.76 -1.01
N LEU A 55 -9.05 -5.00 0.06
CA LEU A 55 -9.54 -5.18 1.42
C LEU A 55 -8.85 -4.18 2.33
N ASP A 56 -9.56 -3.67 3.34
CA ASP A 56 -8.92 -2.97 4.45
C ASP A 56 -8.26 -3.98 5.42
N MET A 57 -7.60 -3.45 6.46
CA MET A 57 -6.95 -4.29 7.47
C MET A 57 -7.91 -5.09 8.36
N MET A 58 -9.23 -4.84 8.26
CA MET A 58 -10.29 -5.60 8.93
C MET A 58 -10.91 -6.65 8.01
N GLY A 59 -10.50 -6.71 6.73
CA GLY A 59 -11.03 -7.62 5.72
C GLY A 59 -12.29 -7.13 5.02
N ALA A 60 -12.72 -5.89 5.26
CA ALA A 60 -13.85 -5.30 4.55
C ALA A 60 -13.43 -4.87 3.14
N ARG A 61 -14.34 -5.01 2.16
CA ARG A 61 -14.06 -4.62 0.77
C ARG A 61 -13.95 -3.11 0.66
N VAL A 62 -12.91 -2.66 -0.04
CA VAL A 62 -12.69 -1.26 -0.37
C VAL A 62 -12.86 -1.09 -1.90
N PRO A 63 -13.58 -0.05 -2.35
CA PRO A 63 -13.68 0.27 -3.77
C PRO A 63 -12.29 0.51 -4.40
N LEU A 64 -12.03 -0.07 -5.58
CA LEU A 64 -10.72 0.01 -6.24
C LEU A 64 -10.38 1.42 -6.70
N ASP A 65 -11.37 2.22 -7.11
CA ASP A 65 -11.25 3.63 -7.45
C ASP A 65 -10.74 4.48 -6.27
N ARG A 66 -11.20 4.17 -5.05
CA ARG A 66 -10.68 4.80 -3.83
C ARG A 66 -9.22 4.42 -3.61
N VAL A 67 -8.85 3.17 -3.85
CA VAL A 67 -7.47 2.70 -3.66
C VAL A 67 -6.53 3.32 -4.67
N THR A 68 -6.90 3.39 -5.95
CA THR A 68 -6.07 4.02 -7.00
C THR A 68 -5.98 5.53 -6.83
N ALA A 69 -7.03 6.19 -6.32
CA ALA A 69 -6.97 7.60 -5.97
C ALA A 69 -5.95 7.89 -4.85
N LEU A 70 -5.82 6.98 -3.87
CA LEU A 70 -4.85 7.12 -2.76
C LEU A 70 -3.44 6.67 -3.16
N CYS A 71 -3.34 5.61 -3.98
CA CYS A 71 -2.08 5.02 -4.44
C CYS A 71 -2.14 4.78 -5.95
N PRO A 72 -1.78 5.77 -6.80
CA PRO A 72 -1.87 5.63 -8.26
C PRO A 72 -1.09 4.47 -8.86
N ALA A 73 0.02 4.07 -8.22
CA ALA A 73 0.81 2.90 -8.61
C ALA A 73 0.01 1.59 -8.58
N ALA A 74 -1.08 1.52 -7.79
CA ALA A 74 -1.95 0.35 -7.77
C ALA A 74 -2.66 0.08 -9.11
N THR A 75 -2.73 1.07 -10.00
CA THR A 75 -3.37 0.93 -11.33
C THR A 75 -2.69 -0.14 -12.19
N GLU A 76 -1.38 -0.33 -12.02
CA GLU A 76 -0.59 -1.36 -12.73
C GLU A 76 -1.01 -2.80 -12.37
N LEU A 77 -1.71 -2.99 -11.24
CA LEU A 77 -2.22 -4.28 -10.77
C LEU A 77 -3.69 -4.52 -11.16
N LEU A 78 -4.31 -3.56 -11.86
CA LEU A 78 -5.72 -3.64 -12.29
C LEU A 78 -5.88 -3.90 -13.79
N THR A 79 -4.79 -3.88 -14.56
CA THR A 79 -4.71 -4.22 -15.98
C THR A 79 -4.38 -5.69 -16.17
#